data_AF-A0A955ZLT8-F1
#
_entry.id   AF-A0A955ZLT8-F1
#
_cell.length_a   1.000
_cell.length_b   1.000
_cell.length_c   1.000
_cell.angle_alpha   90.00
_cell.angle_beta   90.00
_cell.angle_gamma   90.00
#
_symmetry.space_group_name_H-M   'P 1'
#
loop_
_entity.id
_entity.type
_entity.pdbx_description
1 polymer ?
#
loop_
_entity_poly.entity_id
_entity_poly.type
_entity_poly.pdbx_seq_one_letter_code
_entity_poly.pdbx_strand_id
1 'polypeptide(L)'
;MKRALAAVLLALVAAACSGSTDSDPATQKSAGPIKVRFTNPTGADVFVSLTFGLGWSVSDGSTSYDRPHDCTSSCSEGCSCAVCGMPAPRVQRIPAGEAIEVTWGGEYYQDKSCGTGQPGCHCDQELSADFGSYQIALSGAPGYTPGGIGGTSTDPNVLSGELDTSGGNCVASVTVALDAEAKTVDAPFACSP
;
A
#
# COMPACT_ATOMS: atom_id res chain seq x y z
N MET A 1 -48.63 -70.42 -3.43
CA MET A 1 -47.90 -70.74 -2.17
C MET A 1 -46.55 -71.36 -2.53
N LYS A 2 -45.48 -71.03 -1.78
CA LYS A 2 -44.03 -71.28 -2.04
C LYS A 2 -43.41 -70.16 -2.90
N ARG A 3 -42.38 -69.41 -2.50
CA ARG A 3 -41.39 -69.47 -1.40
C ARG A 3 -41.00 -68.04 -1.01
N ALA A 4 -40.77 -67.83 0.28
CA ALA A 4 -39.96 -66.73 0.79
C ALA A 4 -38.48 -66.99 0.45
N LEU A 5 -37.71 -65.93 0.18
CA LEU A 5 -36.30 -65.88 0.55
C LEU A 5 -35.84 -64.44 0.72
N ALA A 6 -35.23 -64.21 1.87
CA ALA A 6 -34.70 -62.95 2.36
C ALA A 6 -33.27 -62.69 1.83
N ALA A 7 -32.85 -61.44 2.06
CA ALA A 7 -31.48 -60.92 2.12
C ALA A 7 -30.73 -60.77 0.79
N VAL A 8 -30.14 -59.59 0.55
CA VAL A 8 -28.79 -59.22 1.02
C VAL A 8 -28.60 -57.70 0.82
N LEU A 9 -28.09 -57.03 1.87
CA LEU A 9 -27.51 -55.69 1.78
C LEU A 9 -26.33 -55.72 0.80
N LEU A 10 -26.35 -54.85 -0.21
CA LEU A 10 -25.13 -54.46 -0.92
C LEU A 10 -24.88 -52.98 -0.65
N ALA A 11 -24.07 -52.72 0.38
CA ALA A 11 -23.33 -51.49 0.49
C ALA A 11 -22.19 -51.55 -0.53
N LEU A 12 -22.24 -50.71 -1.57
CA LEU A 12 -21.08 -50.40 -2.39
C LEU A 12 -20.87 -48.89 -2.37
N VAL A 13 -19.85 -48.53 -1.59
CA VAL A 13 -19.10 -47.29 -1.65
C VAL A 13 -18.53 -47.16 -3.07
N ALA A 14 -19.06 -46.22 -3.84
CA ALA A 14 -18.47 -45.84 -5.12
C ALA A 14 -18.42 -44.32 -5.22
N ALA A 15 -17.22 -43.83 -4.96
CA ALA A 15 -16.66 -42.57 -5.45
C ALA A 15 -17.55 -41.34 -5.31
N ALA A 16 -17.36 -40.64 -4.18
CA ALA A 16 -17.24 -39.19 -4.25
C ALA A 16 -16.12 -38.86 -5.24
N CYS A 17 -16.46 -38.81 -6.53
CA CYS A 17 -15.75 -37.96 -7.46
C CYS A 17 -16.08 -36.54 -7.00
N SER A 18 -15.22 -36.07 -6.10
CA SER A 18 -14.84 -34.68 -5.93
C SER A 18 -14.52 -34.13 -7.31
N GLY A 19 -15.57 -33.72 -8.04
CA GLY A 19 -15.42 -32.75 -9.09
C GLY A 19 -14.98 -31.50 -8.36
N SER A 20 -13.66 -31.28 -8.34
CA SER A 20 -13.09 -29.97 -8.06
C SER A 20 -13.97 -28.97 -8.79
N THR A 21 -14.76 -28.22 -8.05
CA THR A 21 -15.17 -26.91 -8.52
C THR A 21 -13.88 -26.26 -8.94
N ASP A 22 -13.75 -26.06 -10.25
CA ASP A 22 -12.89 -25.04 -10.83
C ASP A 22 -12.88 -23.89 -9.85
N SER A 23 -11.79 -23.76 -9.10
CA SER A 23 -11.36 -22.45 -8.68
C SER A 23 -10.85 -21.81 -9.96
N ASP A 24 -11.80 -21.45 -10.84
CA ASP A 24 -11.63 -20.42 -11.85
C ASP A 24 -10.84 -19.34 -11.12
N PRO A 25 -9.58 -19.03 -11.52
CA PRO A 25 -8.80 -18.03 -10.81
C PRO A 25 -9.65 -16.78 -10.87
N ALA A 26 -10.30 -16.46 -9.74
CA ALA A 26 -11.32 -15.43 -9.67
C ALA A 26 -10.70 -14.25 -10.38
N THR A 27 -11.27 -13.89 -11.54
CA THR A 27 -10.70 -12.86 -12.41
C THR A 27 -10.58 -11.66 -11.50
N GLN A 28 -9.36 -11.38 -11.02
CA GLN A 28 -9.16 -10.44 -9.94
C GLN A 28 -9.74 -9.15 -10.48
N LYS A 29 -10.82 -8.66 -9.87
CA LYS A 29 -11.53 -7.51 -10.42
C LYS A 29 -10.52 -6.37 -10.43
N SER A 30 -10.11 -5.96 -11.63
CA SER A 30 -9.18 -4.85 -11.78
C SER A 30 -9.88 -3.63 -11.20
N ALA A 31 -9.33 -3.12 -10.10
CA ALA A 31 -9.83 -1.90 -9.50
C ALA A 31 -9.55 -0.73 -10.45
N GLY A 32 -10.47 0.24 -10.48
CA GLY A 32 -10.22 1.51 -11.11
C GLY A 32 -9.23 2.32 -10.26
N PRO A 33 -8.25 3.01 -10.87
CA PRO A 33 -7.27 3.77 -10.12
C PRO A 33 -7.92 4.93 -9.36
N ILE A 34 -7.51 5.11 -8.11
CA ILE A 34 -7.88 6.22 -7.25
C ILE A 34 -6.75 7.25 -7.29
N LYS A 35 -7.04 8.41 -7.88
CA LYS A 35 -6.19 9.58 -7.79
C LYS A 35 -6.57 10.40 -6.56
N VAL A 36 -5.62 10.65 -5.67
CA VAL A 36 -5.81 11.53 -4.52
C VAL A 36 -5.03 12.81 -4.75
N ARG A 37 -5.71 13.95 -4.63
CA ARG A 37 -5.13 15.29 -4.72
C ARG A 37 -4.99 15.82 -3.31
N PHE A 38 -3.79 15.75 -2.75
CA PHE A 38 -3.49 16.30 -1.43
C PHE A 38 -3.30 17.81 -1.58
N THR A 39 -4.27 18.58 -1.11
CA THR A 39 -4.31 20.04 -1.28
C THR A 39 -3.78 20.72 -0.03
N ASN A 40 -3.00 21.78 -0.19
CA ASN A 40 -2.56 22.64 0.90
C ASN A 40 -3.45 23.90 0.97
N PRO A 41 -4.54 23.90 1.75
CA PRO A 41 -5.42 25.07 1.88
C PRO A 41 -4.83 26.14 2.83
N THR A 42 -3.66 25.90 3.42
CA THR A 42 -3.10 26.81 4.42
C THR A 42 -2.47 28.03 3.76
N GLY A 43 -2.20 29.08 4.55
CA GLY A 43 -1.49 30.27 4.09
C GLY A 43 0.05 30.11 4.05
N ALA A 44 0.56 28.92 4.35
CA ALA A 44 1.99 28.62 4.42
C ALA A 44 2.31 27.33 3.65
N ASP A 45 3.60 27.06 3.44
CA ASP A 45 4.04 25.83 2.78
C ASP A 45 3.85 24.62 3.72
N VAL A 46 3.54 23.46 3.15
CA VAL A 46 3.55 22.17 3.83
C VAL A 46 4.67 21.32 3.23
N PHE A 47 5.43 20.64 4.07
CA PHE A 47 6.50 19.74 3.65
C PHE A 47 6.10 18.30 3.92
N VAL A 48 6.36 17.40 2.98
CA VAL A 48 6.12 15.96 3.12
C VAL A 48 7.41 15.18 2.88
N SER A 49 7.55 14.02 3.52
CA SER A 49 8.76 13.21 3.38
C SER A 49 8.79 12.56 1.99
N LEU A 50 9.99 12.59 1.38
CA LEU A 50 10.36 11.87 0.15
C LEU A 50 11.50 10.89 0.38
N THR A 51 11.98 10.74 1.62
CA THR A 51 13.19 9.98 1.94
C THR A 51 13.13 8.58 1.37
N PHE A 52 11.99 7.91 1.49
CA PHE A 52 11.79 6.59 0.93
C PHE A 52 10.75 6.55 -0.21
N GLY A 53 10.31 7.71 -0.70
CA GLY A 53 9.13 7.87 -1.54
C GLY A 53 8.13 8.83 -0.88
N LEU A 54 7.10 9.24 -1.61
CA LEU A 54 6.01 10.04 -1.04
C LEU A 54 5.36 9.23 0.08
N GLY A 55 5.50 9.69 1.33
CA GLY A 55 5.04 8.99 2.54
C GLY A 55 3.51 8.99 2.73
N TRP A 56 2.75 8.73 1.68
CA TRP A 56 1.32 8.47 1.78
C TRP A 56 1.09 7.01 2.13
N SER A 57 0.03 6.76 2.90
CA SER A 57 -0.36 5.44 3.34
C SER A 57 -1.79 5.15 2.90
N VAL A 58 -2.08 3.86 2.76
CA VAL A 58 -3.44 3.35 2.61
C VAL A 58 -3.72 2.46 3.81
N SER A 59 -4.92 2.48 4.35
CA SER A 59 -5.34 1.56 5.39
C SER A 59 -6.80 1.17 5.28
N ASP A 60 -7.17 0.00 5.82
CA ASP A 60 -8.54 -0.51 5.89
C ASP A 60 -9.06 -0.60 7.34
N GLY A 61 -8.50 0.23 8.22
CA GLY A 61 -8.72 0.16 9.66
C GLY A 61 -7.48 -0.39 10.37
N SER A 62 -7.36 -1.71 10.49
CA SER A 62 -6.25 -2.34 11.22
C SER A 62 -5.00 -2.60 10.38
N THR A 63 -5.13 -2.61 9.05
CA THR A 63 -4.00 -2.88 8.15
C THR A 63 -3.47 -1.57 7.57
N SER A 64 -2.19 -1.29 7.76
CA SER A 64 -1.47 -0.23 7.04
C SER A 64 -0.75 -0.83 5.85
N TYR A 65 -0.94 -0.23 4.69
CA TYR A 65 -0.26 -0.54 3.44
C TYR A 65 0.76 0.58 3.18
N ASP A 66 1.73 0.72 4.09
CA ASP A 66 2.80 1.67 3.89
C ASP A 66 3.68 1.17 2.74
N ARG A 67 3.81 1.99 1.69
CA ARG A 67 5.02 1.93 0.86
C ARG A 67 6.01 2.89 1.51
N PRO A 68 7.27 2.49 1.70
CA PRO A 68 8.07 1.95 0.57
C PRO A 68 9.31 1.09 0.95
N HIS A 69 9.92 0.33 0.02
CA HIS A 69 11.39 0.16 0.04
C HIS A 69 11.98 -0.17 -1.34
N ASP A 70 12.83 0.72 -1.82
CA ASP A 70 13.46 0.73 -3.15
C ASP A 70 14.61 -0.28 -3.33
N CYS A 71 14.66 -1.35 -2.51
CA CYS A 71 15.57 -2.49 -2.74
C CYS A 71 15.29 -3.70 -1.83
N THR A 72 14.02 -4.07 -1.69
CA THR A 72 13.63 -5.44 -1.32
C THR A 72 13.41 -6.22 -2.61
N SER A 73 14.18 -7.28 -2.82
CA SER A 73 13.93 -8.20 -3.93
C SER A 73 12.50 -8.71 -3.84
N SER A 74 11.75 -8.67 -4.95
CA SER A 74 10.41 -9.25 -4.98
C SER A 74 10.49 -10.73 -4.60
N CYS A 75 9.53 -11.23 -3.81
CA CYS A 75 9.43 -12.66 -3.53
C CYS A 75 9.30 -13.51 -4.82
N SER A 76 8.91 -12.91 -5.96
CA SER A 76 8.84 -13.57 -7.26
C SER A 76 10.19 -13.78 -7.96
N GLU A 77 11.23 -13.02 -7.60
CA GLU A 77 12.56 -13.06 -8.25
C GLU A 77 13.59 -13.89 -7.46
N GLY A 78 13.11 -14.62 -6.45
CA GLY A 78 13.94 -15.30 -5.46
C GLY A 78 14.29 -14.34 -4.33
N CYS A 79 14.05 -14.76 -3.09
CA CYS A 79 14.39 -13.91 -1.96
C CYS A 79 15.91 -13.83 -1.79
N SER A 80 16.48 -12.75 -2.31
CA SER A 80 17.86 -12.36 -2.09
C SER A 80 17.87 -11.18 -1.13
N CYS A 81 18.66 -11.28 -0.07
CA CYS A 81 18.77 -10.20 0.90
C CYS A 81 19.58 -9.05 0.28
N ALA A 82 18.90 -8.03 -0.21
CA ALA A 82 19.52 -6.76 -0.55
C ALA A 82 19.49 -5.87 0.70
N VAL A 83 20.68 -5.46 1.17
CA VAL A 83 20.77 -4.44 2.21
C VAL A 83 20.70 -3.09 1.51
N CYS A 84 19.55 -2.43 1.59
CA CYS A 84 19.43 -1.03 1.18
C CYS A 84 20.26 -0.14 2.11
N GLY A 85 21.10 0.72 1.53
CA GLY A 85 21.58 1.88 2.27
C GLY A 85 20.39 2.78 2.64
N MET A 86 20.47 3.50 3.76
CA MET A 86 19.47 4.53 4.06
C MET A 86 19.58 5.64 2.99
N PRO A 87 18.52 5.93 2.23
CA PRO A 87 18.53 7.02 1.27
C PRO A 87 18.75 8.34 2.01
N ALA A 88 19.38 9.30 1.32
CA ALA A 88 19.55 10.64 1.88
C ALA A 88 18.16 11.26 2.14
N PRO A 89 17.95 11.89 3.31
CA PRO A 89 16.68 12.53 3.61
C PRO A 89 16.30 13.60 2.60
N ARG A 90 15.05 13.54 2.15
CA ARG A 90 14.46 14.53 1.24
C ARG A 90 13.06 14.87 1.66
N VAL A 91 12.66 16.10 1.40
CA VAL A 91 11.30 16.58 1.56
C VAL A 91 10.78 17.17 0.26
N GLN A 92 9.48 17.05 0.03
CA GLN A 92 8.78 17.81 -1.00
C GLN A 92 7.98 18.92 -0.36
N ARG A 93 8.17 20.13 -0.87
CA ARG A 93 7.37 21.30 -0.54
C ARG A 93 6.08 21.30 -1.36
N ILE A 94 4.97 21.57 -0.70
CA ILE A 94 3.66 21.83 -1.27
C ILE A 94 3.33 23.29 -0.95
N PRO A 95 3.47 24.22 -1.92
CA PRO A 95 3.23 25.63 -1.65
C PRO A 95 1.80 25.92 -1.18
N ALA A 96 1.61 27.06 -0.50
CA ALA A 96 0.28 27.53 -0.10
C ALA A 96 -0.67 27.60 -1.31
N GLY A 97 -1.83 26.94 -1.22
CA GLY A 97 -2.84 26.88 -2.27
C GLY A 97 -2.58 25.84 -3.37
N GLU A 98 -1.43 25.16 -3.36
CA GLU A 98 -1.08 24.12 -4.33
C GLU A 98 -1.49 22.71 -3.88
N ALA A 99 -1.28 21.73 -4.74
CA ALA A 99 -1.57 20.33 -4.46
C ALA A 99 -0.50 19.40 -5.03
N ILE A 100 -0.43 18.19 -4.46
CA ILE A 100 0.26 17.06 -5.09
C ILE A 100 -0.73 15.94 -5.38
N GLU A 101 -0.47 15.19 -6.45
CA GLU A 101 -1.31 14.06 -6.84
C GLU A 101 -0.58 12.75 -6.63
N VAL A 102 -1.27 11.78 -6.04
CA VAL A 102 -0.85 10.38 -6.02
C VAL A 102 -1.92 9.52 -6.68
N THR A 103 -1.53 8.38 -7.25
CA THR A 103 -2.47 7.42 -7.82
C THR A 103 -2.22 6.06 -7.18
N TRP A 104 -3.31 5.42 -6.76
CA TRP A 104 -3.31 4.08 -6.19
C TRP A 104 -4.23 3.19 -7.03
N GLY A 105 -3.71 2.09 -7.56
CA GLY A 105 -4.47 1.13 -8.36
C GLY A 105 -5.04 -0.04 -7.55
N GLY A 106 -4.94 0.00 -6.21
CA GLY A 106 -5.31 -1.11 -5.35
C GLY A 106 -4.14 -2.03 -4.98
N GLU A 107 -2.95 -1.79 -5.52
CA GLU A 107 -1.74 -2.56 -5.22
C GLU A 107 -1.18 -2.24 -3.82
N TYR A 108 -0.69 -3.26 -3.12
CA TYR A 108 0.06 -3.10 -1.87
C TYR A 108 1.14 -4.15 -1.73
N TYR A 109 2.07 -3.92 -0.81
CA TYR A 109 3.18 -4.84 -0.55
C TYR A 109 3.04 -5.42 0.86
N GLN A 110 3.21 -6.74 0.96
CA GLN A 110 3.28 -7.43 2.24
C GLN A 110 4.70 -7.95 2.44
N ASP A 111 5.32 -7.53 3.55
CA ASP A 111 6.59 -8.09 3.99
C ASP A 111 6.44 -9.58 4.29
N LYS A 112 7.28 -10.40 3.68
CA LYS A 112 7.37 -11.83 3.89
C LYS A 112 8.79 -12.24 4.26
N SER A 113 8.88 -12.98 5.36
CA SER A 113 10.13 -13.63 5.76
C SER A 113 10.55 -14.71 4.77
N CYS A 114 11.83 -14.68 4.40
CA CYS A 114 12.41 -15.55 3.39
C CYS A 114 12.88 -16.88 3.96
N GLY A 115 11.96 -17.67 4.50
CA GLY A 115 12.22 -19.05 4.92
C GLY A 115 13.36 -19.24 5.94
N THR A 116 13.62 -20.50 6.30
CA THR A 116 14.49 -20.87 7.43
C THR A 116 16.00 -20.77 7.16
N GLY A 117 16.41 -20.38 5.95
CA GLY A 117 17.82 -20.39 5.53
C GLY A 117 18.60 -19.12 5.83
N GLN A 118 17.94 -17.97 6.02
CA GLN A 118 18.57 -16.68 6.25
C GLN A 118 17.76 -15.84 7.25
N PRO A 119 18.06 -15.93 8.56
CA PRO A 119 17.35 -15.14 9.58
C PRO A 119 17.51 -13.64 9.33
N GLY A 120 16.40 -12.90 9.36
CA GLY A 120 16.36 -11.45 9.11
C GLY A 120 16.27 -11.06 7.64
N CYS A 121 16.05 -12.01 6.73
CA CYS A 121 15.81 -11.73 5.32
C CYS A 121 14.30 -11.64 5.03
N HIS A 122 13.92 -10.58 4.35
CA HIS A 122 12.55 -10.15 4.10
C HIS A 122 12.41 -9.78 2.62
N CYS A 123 11.31 -10.15 1.99
CA CYS A 123 10.95 -9.78 0.63
C CYS A 123 9.54 -9.19 0.63
N ASP A 124 9.28 -8.29 -0.30
CA ASP A 124 7.94 -7.76 -0.49
C ASP A 124 7.18 -8.60 -1.50
N GLN A 125 5.99 -9.06 -1.10
CA GLN A 125 5.03 -9.66 -2.00
C GLN A 125 4.03 -8.59 -2.42
N GLU A 126 3.99 -8.26 -3.70
CA GLU A 126 2.92 -7.45 -4.27
C GLU A 126 1.60 -8.23 -4.24
N LEU A 127 0.56 -7.59 -3.73
CA LEU A 127 -0.80 -8.07 -3.60
C LEU A 127 -1.74 -6.99 -4.11
N SER A 128 -3.01 -7.32 -4.31
CA SER A 128 -4.03 -6.31 -4.59
C SER A 128 -5.15 -6.39 -3.58
N ALA A 129 -5.59 -5.21 -3.16
CA ALA A 129 -6.66 -4.99 -2.23
C ALA A 129 -8.01 -5.45 -2.81
N ASP A 130 -8.87 -5.97 -1.94
CA ASP A 130 -10.25 -6.26 -2.29
C ASP A 130 -11.06 -4.98 -2.50
N PHE A 131 -12.24 -5.09 -3.13
CA PHE A 131 -13.16 -3.96 -3.15
C PHE A 131 -13.65 -3.65 -1.74
N GLY A 132 -13.59 -2.38 -1.36
CA GLY A 132 -13.79 -2.00 0.03
C GLY A 132 -13.58 -0.52 0.29
N SER A 133 -13.71 -0.13 1.55
CA SER A 133 -13.47 1.24 2.00
C SER A 133 -12.05 1.34 2.55
N TYR A 134 -11.29 2.31 2.05
CA TYR A 134 -9.91 2.55 2.42
C TYR A 134 -9.72 4.00 2.85
N GLN A 135 -8.91 4.21 3.87
CA GLN A 135 -8.39 5.53 4.22
C GLN A 135 -7.06 5.72 3.50
N ILE A 136 -6.94 6.83 2.78
CA ILE A 136 -5.67 7.26 2.18
C ILE A 136 -5.24 8.52 2.92
N ALA A 137 -4.01 8.53 3.43
CA ALA A 137 -3.49 9.62 4.22
C ALA A 137 -2.09 10.03 3.76
N LEU A 138 -1.74 11.30 3.97
CA LEU A 138 -0.40 11.82 3.80
C LEU A 138 -0.06 12.70 4.98
N SER A 139 1.09 12.42 5.57
CA SER A 139 1.63 13.18 6.70
C SER A 139 2.70 14.16 6.23
N GLY A 140 2.69 15.34 6.82
CA GLY A 140 3.63 16.41 6.57
C GLY A 140 3.82 17.29 7.80
N ALA A 141 4.56 18.37 7.62
CA ALA A 141 4.88 19.33 8.66
C ALA A 141 4.92 20.75 8.08
N PRO A 142 4.75 21.79 8.90
CA PRO A 142 4.87 23.19 8.44
C PRO A 142 6.33 23.61 8.17
N GLY A 143 7.31 22.78 8.57
CA GLY A 143 8.72 23.07 8.41
C GLY A 143 9.55 21.85 8.00
N TYR A 144 10.81 22.12 7.70
CA TYR A 144 11.84 21.10 7.48
C TYR A 144 13.19 21.62 7.99
N THR A 145 14.07 20.69 8.38
CA THR A 145 15.45 20.99 8.72
C THR A 145 16.34 20.72 7.50
N PRO A 146 16.98 21.75 6.90
CA PRO A 146 17.93 21.54 5.81
C PRO A 146 19.09 20.66 6.25
N GLY A 147 19.44 19.66 5.44
CA GLY A 147 20.50 18.73 5.81
C GLY A 147 20.64 17.55 4.87
N GLY A 148 21.70 16.77 5.06
CA GLY A 148 22.01 15.59 4.25
C GLY A 148 22.78 15.90 2.96
N ILE A 149 23.66 14.96 2.59
CA ILE A 149 24.32 14.97 1.27
C ILE A 149 23.36 14.29 0.29
N GLY A 150 22.29 15.00 -0.07
CA GLY A 150 21.29 14.54 -1.04
C GLY A 150 21.74 14.80 -2.48
N GLY A 151 21.30 13.94 -3.41
CA GLY A 151 21.44 14.21 -4.84
C GLY A 151 20.70 15.48 -5.25
N THR A 152 21.22 16.20 -6.23
CA THR A 152 20.56 17.39 -6.78
C THR A 152 19.26 17.02 -7.46
N SER A 153 18.13 17.57 -7.01
CA SER A 153 16.86 17.54 -7.75
C SER A 153 16.76 18.72 -8.70
N THR A 154 16.18 18.51 -9.89
CA THR A 154 15.81 19.60 -10.80
C THR A 154 14.45 20.21 -10.44
N ASP A 155 13.65 19.52 -9.63
CA ASP A 155 12.41 20.05 -9.07
C ASP A 155 12.74 21.00 -7.90
N PRO A 156 12.43 22.30 -8.00
CA PRO A 156 12.71 23.28 -6.95
C PRO A 156 11.89 23.05 -5.67
N ASN A 157 10.88 22.19 -5.69
CA ASN A 157 10.11 21.81 -4.52
C ASN A 157 10.68 20.59 -3.80
N VAL A 158 11.69 19.92 -4.35
CA VAL A 158 12.36 18.80 -3.68
C VAL A 158 13.64 19.29 -3.04
N LEU A 159 13.71 19.19 -1.71
CA LEU A 159 14.76 19.77 -0.89
C LEU A 159 15.48 18.66 -0.11
N SER A 160 16.79 18.80 0.06
CA SER A 160 17.56 17.93 0.96
C SER A 160 17.31 18.33 2.41
N GLY A 161 16.82 17.39 3.21
CA GLY A 161 16.51 17.63 4.60
C GLY A 161 15.49 16.65 5.17
N GLU A 162 15.13 16.89 6.43
CA GLU A 162 14.17 16.09 7.19
C GLU A 162 12.96 16.94 7.57
N LEU A 163 11.79 16.32 7.73
CA LEU A 163 10.61 17.01 8.23
C LEU A 163 10.86 17.54 9.64
N ASP A 164 10.50 18.80 9.88
CA ASP A 164 10.53 19.41 11.19
C ASP A 164 9.12 19.45 11.77
N THR A 165 8.82 18.50 12.64
CA THR A 165 7.52 18.35 13.32
C THR A 165 7.43 19.16 14.62
N SER A 166 8.47 19.91 14.99
CA SER A 166 8.47 20.71 16.22
C SER A 166 7.47 21.86 16.20
N GLY A 167 7.12 22.35 15.01
CA GLY A 167 6.06 23.34 14.78
C GLY A 167 4.66 22.75 14.59
N GLY A 168 4.49 21.45 14.82
CA GLY A 168 3.22 20.75 14.67
C GLY A 168 3.21 19.76 13.50
N ASN A 169 2.06 19.07 13.35
CA ASN A 169 1.86 18.05 12.31
C ASN A 169 0.77 18.50 11.34
N CYS A 170 0.99 18.23 10.05
CA CYS A 170 0.00 18.40 8.99
C CYS A 170 -0.44 17.03 8.49
N VAL A 171 -1.74 16.77 8.47
CA VAL A 171 -2.28 15.52 7.95
C VAL A 171 -3.38 15.82 6.96
N ALA A 172 -3.29 15.21 5.78
CA ALA A 172 -4.39 15.14 4.83
C ALA A 172 -4.88 13.68 4.79
N SER A 173 -6.19 13.46 4.88
CA SER A 173 -6.74 12.12 4.77
C SER A 173 -8.12 12.12 4.11
N VAL A 174 -8.43 11.04 3.41
CA VAL A 174 -9.72 10.83 2.75
C VAL A 174 -10.10 9.36 2.83
N THR A 175 -11.39 9.09 2.99
CA THR A 175 -11.93 7.73 2.88
C THR A 175 -12.54 7.55 1.50
N VAL A 176 -12.14 6.49 0.81
CA VAL A 176 -12.53 6.18 -0.57
C VAL A 176 -13.00 4.73 -0.68
N ALA A 177 -13.94 4.48 -1.57
CA ALA A 177 -14.31 3.12 -1.95
C ALA A 177 -13.45 2.68 -3.15
N LEU A 178 -12.69 1.61 -2.99
CA LEU A 178 -12.03 0.90 -4.08
C LEU A 178 -13.07 -0.01 -4.76
N ASP A 179 -13.32 0.25 -6.03
CA ASP A 179 -14.20 -0.54 -6.90
C ASP A 179 -13.65 -0.49 -8.34
N ALA A 180 -14.46 -0.86 -9.33
CA ALA A 180 -14.03 -0.91 -10.73
C ALA A 180 -13.89 0.48 -11.38
N GLU A 181 -14.34 1.55 -10.73
CA GLU A 181 -14.38 2.89 -11.33
C GLU A 181 -13.12 3.70 -10.97
N ALA A 182 -12.55 4.37 -11.97
CA ALA A 182 -11.48 5.33 -11.73
C ALA A 182 -12.06 6.56 -11.02
N LYS A 183 -11.36 7.05 -9.98
CA LYS A 183 -11.83 8.17 -9.15
C LYS A 183 -10.75 9.21 -8.97
N THR A 184 -11.18 10.44 -8.78
CA THR A 184 -10.31 11.52 -8.29
C THR A 184 -10.97 12.14 -7.08
N VAL A 185 -10.22 12.25 -5.98
CA VAL A 185 -10.71 12.83 -4.72
C VAL A 185 -9.70 13.85 -4.20
N ASP A 186 -10.20 14.90 -3.56
CA ASP A 186 -9.37 15.89 -2.88
C ASP A 186 -9.26 15.55 -1.39
N ALA A 187 -8.05 15.67 -0.84
CA ALA A 187 -7.75 15.47 0.57
C ALA A 187 -7.00 16.71 1.10
N PRO A 188 -7.68 17.66 1.76
CA PRO A 188 -7.03 18.86 2.26
C PRO A 188 -6.17 18.58 3.50
N PHE A 189 -4.98 19.19 3.56
CA PHE A 189 -4.17 19.20 4.77
C PHE A 189 -4.85 19.99 5.88
N ALA A 190 -4.83 19.41 7.08
CA ALA A 190 -5.10 20.10 8.34
C ALA A 190 -3.82 20.09 9.17
N CYS A 191 -3.33 21.27 9.53
CA CYS A 191 -2.15 21.44 10.38
C CYS A 191 -2.57 21.82 11.79
N SER A 192 -2.06 21.09 12.78
CA SER A 192 -2.21 21.43 14.20
C SER A 192 -0.90 22.03 14.71
N PRO A 193 -0.94 23.15 15.45
CA PRO A 193 0.26 23.77 16.05
C PRO A 193 0.86 22.93 17.19
#